data_AF-A0A0F4T4T3-F1
#
_entry.id   AF-A0A0F4T4T3-F1
#
_cell.length_a   1.000
_cell.length_b   1.000
_cell.length_c   1.000
_cell.angle_alpha   90.00
_cell.angle_beta   90.00
_cell.angle_gamma   90.00
#
_symmetry.space_group_name_H-M   'P 1'
#
loop_
_entity.id
_entity.type
_entity.pdbx_description
1 polymer ?
#
loop_
_entity_poly.entity_id
_entity_poly.type
_entity_poly.pdbx_seq_one_letter_code
_entity_poly.pdbx_strand_id
1 'polypeptide(L)'
;MQINQQKTVQVDVTELHLHIKVRDGFAAGLKDAQGEEVGSYEGYVPDFFPGDHYGDYLILNIDLETGQIKNWKKPAAADIEKMLDAGEED
;
A
#
# COMPACT_ATOMS: atom_id res chain seq x y z
N MET A 1 27.29 7.78 43.21
CA MET A 1 25.99 7.07 43.24
C MET A 1 25.36 7.20 41.88
N GLN A 2 24.92 6.09 41.28
CA GLN A 2 24.23 6.08 39.98
C GLN A 2 22.78 5.65 40.19
N ILE A 3 21.87 6.17 39.38
CA ILE A 3 20.45 5.81 39.41
C ILE A 3 19.95 5.56 37.98
N ASN A 4 18.90 4.74 37.88
CA ASN A 4 18.18 4.52 36.63
C ASN A 4 17.11 5.61 36.45
N GLN A 5 16.98 6.16 35.24
CA GLN A 5 15.96 7.15 34.90
C GLN A 5 15.48 6.97 33.46
N GLN A 6 14.18 7.14 33.21
CA GLN A 6 13.62 7.34 31.88
C GLN A 6 13.74 8.83 31.49
N LYS A 7 14.26 9.10 30.30
CA LYS A 7 14.38 10.44 29.73
C LYS A 7 13.60 10.51 28.42
N THR A 8 12.69 11.47 28.33
CA THR A 8 12.05 11.84 27.07
C THR A 8 13.02 12.67 26.24
N VAL A 9 13.22 12.29 24.98
CA VAL A 9 14.02 13.05 24.01
C VAL A 9 13.20 13.28 22.75
N GLN A 10 13.42 14.41 22.09
CA GLN A 10 12.89 14.65 20.76
C GLN A 10 13.74 13.88 19.75
N VAL A 11 13.06 13.31 18.75
CA VAL A 11 13.69 12.58 17.64
C VAL A 11 13.08 13.05 16.34
N ASP A 12 13.92 13.21 15.33
CA ASP A 12 13.47 13.48 13.98
C ASP A 12 13.06 12.15 13.34
N VAL A 13 11.79 12.06 12.94
CA VAL A 13 11.23 10.88 12.26
C VAL A 13 10.99 11.22 10.80
N THR A 14 11.32 10.29 9.90
CA THR A 14 11.24 10.53 8.45
C THR A 14 10.26 9.61 7.73
N GLU A 15 10.04 8.39 8.24
CA GLU A 15 9.26 7.38 7.54
C GLU A 15 8.39 6.54 8.48
N LEU A 16 7.23 6.13 7.98
CA LEU A 16 6.32 5.18 8.60
C LEU A 16 6.28 3.89 7.78
N HIS A 17 6.64 2.77 8.39
CA HIS A 17 6.68 1.46 7.76
C HIS A 17 5.47 0.65 8.23
N LEU A 18 4.61 0.26 7.29
CA LEU A 18 3.33 -0.38 7.55
C LEU A 18 3.29 -1.81 6.99
N HIS A 19 2.68 -2.71 7.74
CA HIS A 19 2.31 -4.07 7.34
C HIS A 19 0.84 -4.28 7.69
N ILE A 20 -0.05 -4.01 6.73
CA ILE A 20 -1.50 -4.03 6.94
C ILE A 20 -2.04 -5.36 6.40
N LYS A 21 -2.65 -6.17 7.25
CA LYS A 21 -3.28 -7.43 6.82
C LYS A 21 -4.65 -7.16 6.21
N VAL A 22 -4.88 -7.68 5.01
CA VAL A 22 -6.17 -7.76 4.34
C VAL A 22 -6.77 -9.12 4.67
N ARG A 23 -7.97 -9.16 5.25
CA ARG A 23 -8.55 -10.39 5.85
C ARG A 23 -9.72 -11.00 5.08
N ASP A 24 -10.42 -10.19 4.30
CA ASP A 24 -11.62 -10.63 3.57
C ASP A 24 -11.44 -10.42 2.07
N GLY A 25 -11.11 -9.20 1.67
CA GLY A 25 -10.82 -8.87 0.28
C GLY A 25 -10.17 -7.51 0.16
N PHE A 26 -9.35 -7.36 -0.87
CA PHE A 26 -8.86 -6.09 -1.37
C PHE A 26 -9.82 -5.60 -2.45
N ALA A 27 -10.19 -4.33 -2.40
CA ALA A 27 -10.98 -3.70 -3.45
C ALA A 27 -10.27 -2.45 -3.97
N ALA A 28 -10.29 -2.24 -5.29
CA ALA A 28 -9.75 -1.07 -5.96
C ALA A 28 -10.67 -0.59 -7.08
N GLY A 29 -10.79 0.72 -7.23
CA GLY A 29 -11.48 1.37 -8.34
C GLY A 29 -10.52 2.26 -9.13
N LEU A 30 -10.61 2.19 -10.46
CA LEU A 30 -9.86 3.03 -11.39
C LEU A 30 -10.76 4.17 -11.86
N LYS A 31 -10.25 5.39 -11.78
CA LYS A 31 -10.94 6.58 -12.25
C LYS A 31 -10.19 7.22 -13.41
N ASP A 32 -10.94 7.72 -14.38
CA ASP A 32 -10.39 8.53 -15.46
C ASP A 32 -10.07 9.96 -15.00
N ALA A 33 -9.67 10.81 -15.95
CA ALA A 33 -9.34 12.20 -15.68
C ALA A 33 -10.56 13.07 -15.31
N GLN A 34 -11.77 12.60 -15.61
CA GLN A 34 -13.04 13.24 -15.26
C GLN A 34 -13.54 12.79 -13.87
N GLY A 35 -12.95 11.73 -13.32
CA GLY A 35 -13.30 11.16 -12.03
C GLY A 35 -14.34 10.04 -12.13
N GLU A 36 -14.71 9.63 -13.34
CA GLU A 36 -15.64 8.53 -13.59
C GLU A 36 -14.94 7.19 -13.41
N GLU A 37 -15.65 6.21 -12.85
CA GLU A 37 -15.12 4.87 -12.66
C GLU A 37 -15.08 4.10 -13.99
N VAL A 38 -13.90 3.64 -14.38
CA VAL A 38 -13.66 2.94 -15.65
C VAL A 38 -13.29 1.47 -15.48
N GLY A 39 -13.19 1.02 -14.23
CA GLY A 39 -12.92 -0.37 -13.88
C GLY A 39 -12.80 -0.52 -12.37
N SER A 40 -13.13 -1.69 -11.86
CA SER A 40 -12.98 -2.05 -10.46
C SER A 40 -12.50 -3.48 -10.33
N TYR A 41 -11.94 -3.79 -9.17
CA TYR A 41 -11.41 -5.10 -8.83
C TYR A 41 -11.71 -5.38 -7.37
N GLU A 42 -12.13 -6.62 -7.09
CA GLU A 42 -12.24 -7.18 -5.75
C GLU A 42 -11.53 -8.54 -5.75
N GLY A 43 -10.68 -8.81 -4.76
CA GLY A 43 -9.90 -10.05 -4.70
C GLY A 43 -8.68 -9.96 -3.79
N TYR A 44 -7.61 -10.68 -4.11
CA TYR A 44 -6.33 -10.58 -3.39
C TYR A 44 -5.56 -9.31 -3.75
N VAL A 45 -4.64 -8.87 -2.89
CA VAL A 45 -3.74 -7.74 -3.19
C VAL A 45 -2.95 -8.02 -4.48
N PRO A 46 -3.05 -7.16 -5.52
CA PRO A 46 -2.37 -7.37 -6.80
C PRO A 46 -0.85 -7.38 -6.69
N ASP A 47 -0.17 -8.23 -7.47
CA ASP A 47 1.29 -8.45 -7.43
C ASP A 47 2.15 -7.19 -7.63
N PHE A 48 1.60 -6.14 -8.25
CA PHE A 48 2.32 -4.89 -8.47
C PHE A 48 2.36 -3.99 -7.22
N PHE A 49 1.58 -4.30 -6.18
CA PHE A 49 1.73 -3.64 -4.88
C PHE A 49 3.09 -4.01 -4.28
N PRO A 50 3.73 -3.08 -3.55
CA PRO A 50 5.09 -3.30 -3.09
C PRO A 50 5.19 -4.31 -1.95
N GLY A 51 6.34 -4.99 -1.91
CA GLY A 51 6.72 -5.95 -0.86
C GLY A 51 6.30 -7.39 -1.13
N ASP A 52 6.78 -8.32 -0.32
CA ASP A 52 6.40 -9.74 -0.39
C ASP A 52 5.08 -9.96 0.35
N HIS A 53 3.96 -9.57 -0.28
CA HIS A 53 2.66 -9.54 0.37
C HIS A 53 1.85 -10.85 0.28
N TYR A 54 2.21 -11.77 -0.62
CA TYR A 54 1.53 -13.06 -0.82
C TYR A 54 0.00 -12.95 -1.01
N GLY A 55 -0.47 -11.82 -1.55
CA GLY A 55 -1.90 -11.52 -1.74
C GLY A 55 -2.66 -10.99 -0.51
N ASP A 56 -2.09 -11.02 0.70
CA ASP A 56 -2.82 -10.76 1.95
C ASP A 56 -2.38 -9.49 2.70
N TYR A 57 -1.40 -8.75 2.20
CA TYR A 57 -0.81 -7.62 2.92
C TYR A 57 -0.61 -6.38 2.03
N LEU A 58 -0.78 -5.19 2.62
CA LEU A 58 -0.27 -3.94 2.06
C LEU A 58 0.98 -3.55 2.85
N ILE A 59 2.14 -3.50 2.17
CA ILE A 59 3.43 -3.15 2.76
C ILE A 59 3.84 -1.78 2.24
N LEU A 60 3.67 -0.73 3.04
CA LEU A 60 3.84 0.65 2.60
C LEU A 60 4.91 1.37 3.42
N ASN A 61 5.84 2.03 2.74
CA ASN A 61 6.82 2.93 3.35
C ASN A 61 6.42 4.36 3.03
N ILE A 62 5.83 5.06 4.00
CA ILE A 62 5.28 6.39 3.81
C ILE A 62 6.29 7.42 4.31
N ASP A 63 6.66 8.34 3.43
CA ASP A 63 7.40 9.55 3.80
C ASP A 63 6.52 10.45 4.69
N LEU A 64 6.99 10.77 5.90
CA LEU A 64 6.17 11.52 6.87
C LEU A 64 6.04 13.01 6.53
N GLU A 65 6.93 13.56 5.71
CA GLU A 65 6.88 14.97 5.30
C GLU A 65 5.92 15.18 4.12
N THR A 66 6.01 14.32 3.11
CA THR A 66 5.27 14.48 1.84
C THR A 66 4.03 13.59 1.74
N GLY A 67 3.92 12.55 2.57
CA GLY A 67 2.89 11.52 2.47
C GLY A 67 3.10 10.54 1.29
N GLN A 68 4.21 10.64 0.56
CA GLN A 68 4.48 9.77 -0.59
C GLN A 68 4.83 8.34 -0.14
N ILE A 69 4.32 7.34 -0.87
CA ILE A 69 4.70 5.94 -0.70
C ILE A 69 6.04 5.71 -1.43
N LYS A 70 7.14 5.63 -0.69
CA LYS A 70 8.51 5.54 -1.22
C LYS A 70 8.82 4.22 -1.93
N ASN A 71 8.14 3.15 -1.55
CA ASN A 71 8.31 1.83 -2.16
C ASN A 71 7.32 1.58 -3.31
N TRP A 72 6.47 2.54 -3.67
CA TRP A 72 5.58 2.42 -4.83
C TRP A 72 6.39 2.44 -6.12
N LYS A 73 6.24 1.40 -6.94
CA LYS A 73 6.77 1.36 -8.29
C LYS A 73 5.62 1.55 -9.25
N LYS A 74 5.78 2.45 -10.22
CA LYS A 74 4.77 2.69 -11.26
C LYS A 74 4.44 1.35 -11.95
N PRO A 75 3.18 0.87 -11.91
CA PRO A 75 2.79 -0.32 -12.64
C PRO A 75 2.78 -0.07 -14.16
N ALA A 76 2.94 -1.13 -14.93
CA ALA A 76 2.67 -1.11 -16.37
C ALA A 76 1.16 -1.20 -16.65
N ALA A 77 0.74 -0.81 -17.85
CA ALA A 77 -0.67 -0.96 -18.26
C ALA A 77 -1.13 -2.43 -18.16
N ALA A 78 -0.28 -3.37 -18.57
CA ALA A 78 -0.55 -4.80 -18.49
C ALA A 78 -0.76 -5.31 -17.05
N ASP A 79 -0.13 -4.69 -16.04
CA ASP A 79 -0.34 -5.06 -14.63
C ASP A 79 -1.75 -4.67 -14.17
N ILE A 80 -2.24 -3.52 -14.66
CA ILE A 80 -3.59 -3.03 -14.38
C ILE A 80 -4.63 -3.86 -15.13
N GLU A 81 -4.40 -4.15 -16.41
CA GLU A 81 -5.27 -5.02 -17.23
C GLU A 81 -5.39 -6.41 -16.58
N LYS A 82 -4.27 -7.03 -16.18
CA LYS A 82 -4.27 -8.32 -15.48
C LYS A 82 -5.08 -8.30 -14.19
N MET A 83 -5.02 -7.21 -13.41
CA MET A 83 -5.83 -7.06 -12.19
C MET A 83 -7.32 -7.02 -12.52
N LEU A 84 -7.73 -6.27 -13.55
CA LEU A 84 -9.13 -6.19 -13.95
C LEU A 84 -9.64 -7.54 -14.45
N ASP A 85 -8.87 -8.22 -15.32
CA ASP A 85 -9.23 -9.55 -15.85
C ASP A 85 -9.41 -10.58 -14.72
N ALA A 86 -8.55 -10.54 -13.69
CA ALA A 86 -8.64 -11.44 -12.55
C ALA A 86 -9.90 -11.23 -11.69
N GLY A 87 -10.48 -10.03 -11.68
CA GLY A 87 -11.72 -9.74 -10.96
C GLY A 87 -12.99 -10.14 -11.71
N GLU A 88 -12.90 -10.43 -13.01
CA GLU A 88 -14.04 -10.90 -13.82
C GLU A 88 -14.23 -12.43 -13.78
N GLU A 89 -13.28 -13.18 -13.24
CA GLU A 89 -13.28 -14.65 -13.21
C GLU A 89 -13.95 -15.26 -11.95
N ASP A 90 -14.38 -14.45 -10.97
CA ASP A 90 -15.10 -14.86 -9.75
C ASP A 90 -16.63 -14.63 -9.85
#